data_AF-A0A553N6Q0-F1
#
_entry.id   AF-A0A553N6Q0-F1
#
_cell.length_a   1.000
_cell.length_b   1.000
_cell.length_c   1.000
_cell.angle_alpha   90.00
_cell.angle_beta   90.00
_cell.angle_gamma   90.00
#
_symmetry.space_group_name_H-M   'P 1'
#
loop_
_entity.id
_entity.type
_entity.pdbx_description
1 polymer ?
#
loop_
_entity_poly.entity_id
_entity_poly.type
_entity_poly.pdbx_seq_one_letter_code
_entity_poly.pdbx_strand_id
1 'polypeptide(L)'
;MFQLIKFKNEACSGSASRNGTCYTSDECASKGGTSSGTCAQGYGVCCIFTLSCGGKSSENCTYLVQSTTSNPSFNPCTFTICKCSSNICRIRLDFVNFSIAGPSVGTASSRVVASIGGSIGDCTTDTFSVTAPKNMGSPIICGFNTGQHMILDASDKCHKAAFDFGRSGINRQFDIKVTQYACGDENGGPDGCLQYFTGNTGTFASFNFPTSSSTVASTVTHLSNQCYTICFRQEQGKCAICYSTVIMGTAAAIDQGSFGLSKSSLNSAAKGRQDTGCDTDYLQEHDFGCSHLVSAQQRPFRVIFKTDGDEDAIGISSATANEQGQLPGGIIGFHLNFALQDC
;
A
#
# COMPACT_ATOMS: atom_id res chain seq x y z
N MET A 1 -13.63 -35.03 34.43
CA MET A 1 -13.09 -33.72 34.85
C MET A 1 -12.64 -33.02 33.57
N PHE A 2 -13.32 -31.95 33.16
CA PHE A 2 -12.93 -31.18 31.97
C PHE A 2 -12.10 -29.99 32.44
N GLN A 3 -10.84 -29.92 32.03
CA GLN A 3 -9.96 -28.80 32.35
C GLN A 3 -10.03 -27.80 31.20
N LEU A 4 -10.70 -26.66 31.43
CA LEU A 4 -10.77 -25.57 30.46
C LEU A 4 -9.42 -24.86 30.43
N ILE A 5 -8.59 -25.18 29.44
CA ILE A 5 -7.32 -24.49 29.22
C ILE A 5 -7.63 -23.19 28.47
N LYS A 6 -7.38 -22.04 29.11
CA LYS A 6 -7.49 -20.72 28.50
C LYS A 6 -6.12 -20.05 28.49
N PHE A 7 -5.64 -19.71 27.31
CA PHE A 7 -4.45 -18.90 27.11
C PHE A 7 -4.77 -17.72 26.19
N LYS A 8 -3.89 -16.72 26.18
CA LYS A 8 -4.04 -15.54 25.33
C LYS A 8 -3.75 -15.92 23.87
N ASN A 9 -4.57 -15.42 22.96
CA ASN A 9 -4.38 -15.60 21.52
C ASN A 9 -3.24 -14.70 21.04
N GLU A 10 -2.02 -15.24 21.08
CA GLU A 10 -0.80 -14.54 20.65
C GLU A 10 -0.36 -15.01 19.26
N ALA A 11 0.41 -14.17 18.58
CA ALA A 11 0.96 -14.52 17.27
C ALA A 11 1.90 -15.73 17.39
N CYS A 12 1.86 -16.60 16.38
CA CYS A 12 2.71 -17.78 16.29
C CYS A 12 3.22 -17.94 14.85
N SER A 13 4.34 -18.64 14.70
CA SER A 13 4.91 -18.95 13.37
C SER A 13 4.33 -20.25 12.87
N GLY A 14 3.57 -20.19 11.78
CA GLY A 14 3.03 -21.37 11.11
C GLY A 14 3.97 -21.91 10.03
N SER A 15 3.52 -22.95 9.33
CA SER A 15 4.21 -23.49 8.15
C SER A 15 4.03 -22.58 6.92
N ALA A 16 4.89 -22.78 5.89
CA ALA A 16 4.82 -22.07 4.61
C ALA A 16 4.94 -20.53 4.71
N SER A 17 5.76 -20.04 5.64
CA SER A 17 6.04 -18.60 5.85
C SER A 17 4.82 -17.76 6.25
N ARG A 18 3.74 -18.40 6.70
CA ARG A 18 2.55 -17.70 7.22
C ARG A 18 2.59 -17.69 8.74
N ASN A 19 2.35 -16.52 9.31
CA ASN A 19 2.07 -16.38 10.73
C ASN A 19 0.62 -16.73 11.01
N GLY A 20 0.36 -17.37 12.14
CA GLY A 20 -0.98 -17.63 12.64
C GLY A 20 -1.20 -16.96 13.99
N THR A 21 -2.33 -17.31 14.60
CA THR A 21 -2.68 -16.93 15.96
C THR A 21 -2.86 -18.20 16.78
N CYS A 22 -2.38 -18.19 18.02
CA CYS A 22 -2.46 -19.35 18.90
C CYS A 22 -3.90 -19.56 19.38
N TYR A 23 -4.46 -20.75 19.13
CA TYR A 23 -5.79 -21.17 19.60
C TYR A 23 -5.72 -22.60 20.12
N THR A 24 -6.73 -23.06 20.87
CA THR A 24 -6.91 -24.51 21.06
C THR A 24 -7.27 -25.16 19.72
N SER A 25 -7.03 -26.47 19.58
CA SER A 25 -7.36 -27.19 18.34
C SER A 25 -8.84 -27.05 17.97
N ASP A 26 -9.72 -27.14 18.97
CA ASP A 26 -11.18 -27.06 18.77
C ASP A 26 -11.63 -25.65 18.41
N GLU A 27 -11.06 -24.62 19.03
CA GLU A 27 -11.34 -23.22 18.66
C GLU A 27 -10.85 -22.91 17.24
N CYS A 28 -9.67 -23.39 16.87
CA CYS A 28 -9.13 -23.19 15.53
C CYS A 28 -10.06 -23.78 14.47
N ALA A 29 -10.48 -25.04 14.64
CA ALA A 29 -11.36 -25.73 13.71
C ALA A 29 -12.77 -25.09 13.67
N SER A 30 -13.35 -24.76 14.82
CA SER A 30 -14.70 -24.16 14.90
C SER A 30 -14.76 -22.76 14.28
N LYS A 31 -13.65 -22.03 14.28
CA LYS A 31 -13.52 -20.72 13.60
C LYS A 31 -13.11 -20.83 12.13
N GLY A 32 -13.00 -22.04 11.59
CA GLY A 32 -12.65 -22.29 10.19
C GLY A 32 -11.17 -22.08 9.85
N GLY A 33 -10.30 -22.08 10.86
CA GLY A 33 -8.86 -22.00 10.66
C GLY A 33 -8.22 -23.39 10.48
N THR A 34 -6.99 -23.38 10.00
CA THR A 34 -6.17 -24.60 9.82
C THR A 34 -5.04 -24.63 10.82
N SER A 35 -4.85 -25.77 11.49
CA SER A 35 -3.72 -26.00 12.40
C SER A 35 -2.40 -26.08 11.62
N SER A 36 -1.42 -25.28 12.02
CA SER A 36 -0.15 -25.12 11.33
C SER A 36 1.02 -25.08 12.31
N GLY A 37 1.13 -26.13 13.13
CA GLY A 37 2.16 -26.25 14.17
C GLY A 37 1.59 -26.03 15.58
N THR A 38 2.47 -26.05 16.58
CA THR A 38 2.10 -25.97 18.00
C THR A 38 2.52 -24.63 18.61
N CYS A 39 1.74 -24.13 19.57
CA CYS A 39 2.03 -22.91 20.32
C CYS A 39 1.64 -23.11 21.80
N ALA A 40 1.84 -22.07 22.63
CA ALA A 40 1.54 -22.11 24.07
C ALA A 40 2.11 -23.36 24.77
N GLN A 41 3.40 -23.66 24.53
CA GLN A 41 4.09 -24.84 25.10
C GLN A 41 3.43 -26.20 24.77
N GLY A 42 2.71 -26.28 23.64
CA GLY A 42 2.05 -27.50 23.17
C GLY A 42 0.59 -27.63 23.58
N TYR A 43 0.06 -26.68 24.36
CA TYR A 43 -1.37 -26.64 24.71
C TYR A 43 -2.26 -26.06 23.60
N GLY A 44 -1.65 -25.40 22.61
CA GLY A 44 -2.36 -24.79 21.49
C GLY A 44 -1.78 -25.16 20.13
N VAL A 45 -2.53 -24.84 19.08
CA VAL A 45 -2.13 -24.92 17.69
C VAL A 45 -1.96 -23.53 17.09
N CYS A 46 -0.99 -23.40 16.19
CA CYS A 46 -0.83 -22.18 15.43
C CYS A 46 -1.88 -22.14 14.33
N CYS A 47 -2.97 -21.40 14.56
CA CYS A 47 -4.13 -21.39 13.69
C CYS A 47 -3.97 -20.34 12.59
N ILE A 48 -4.12 -20.75 11.33
CA ILE A 48 -4.09 -19.87 10.17
C ILE A 48 -5.48 -19.77 9.57
N PHE A 49 -6.00 -18.55 9.46
CA PHE A 49 -7.26 -18.28 8.79
C PHE A 49 -7.00 -17.86 7.35
N THR A 50 -7.60 -18.55 6.40
CA THR A 50 -7.47 -18.24 4.96
C THR A 50 -8.87 -18.09 4.38
N LEU A 51 -9.13 -16.97 3.71
CA LEU A 51 -10.38 -16.69 3.03
C LEU A 51 -10.21 -16.82 1.53
N SER A 52 -11.10 -17.60 0.91
CA SER A 52 -11.39 -17.50 -0.51
C SER A 52 -12.31 -16.32 -0.77
N CYS A 53 -12.41 -15.94 -2.04
CA CYS A 53 -13.33 -14.90 -2.48
C CYS A 53 -14.75 -15.08 -1.94
N GLY A 54 -15.40 -14.00 -1.49
CA GLY A 54 -16.71 -14.04 -0.82
C GLY A 54 -16.64 -14.35 0.68
N GLY A 55 -15.46 -14.72 1.18
CA GLY A 55 -15.23 -15.09 2.58
C GLY A 55 -15.39 -13.93 3.56
N LYS A 56 -15.64 -14.29 4.81
CA LYS A 56 -15.74 -13.37 5.94
C LYS A 56 -14.89 -13.88 7.10
N SER A 57 -14.16 -12.99 7.77
CA SER A 57 -13.45 -13.30 9.01
C SER A 57 -13.63 -12.21 10.06
N SER A 58 -13.70 -12.64 11.31
CA SER A 58 -13.58 -11.82 12.52
C SER A 58 -12.34 -12.20 13.33
N GLU A 59 -11.37 -12.88 12.73
CA GLU A 59 -10.17 -13.34 13.43
C GLU A 59 -8.95 -12.53 12.99
N ASN A 60 -8.02 -12.33 13.93
CA ASN A 60 -6.75 -11.66 13.65
C ASN A 60 -5.78 -12.61 12.92
N CYS A 61 -4.88 -12.07 12.11
CA CYS A 61 -3.99 -12.81 11.21
C CYS A 61 -4.77 -13.69 10.21
N THR A 62 -5.65 -13.05 9.43
CA THR A 62 -6.39 -13.70 8.34
C THR A 62 -5.73 -13.40 7.00
N TYR A 63 -5.64 -14.38 6.10
CA TYR A 63 -5.09 -14.22 4.75
C TYR A 63 -6.21 -14.19 3.71
N LEU A 64 -6.23 -13.16 2.86
CA LEU A 64 -7.09 -13.11 1.68
C LEU A 64 -6.30 -13.68 0.51
N VAL A 65 -6.81 -14.73 -0.12
CA VAL A 65 -6.02 -15.45 -1.12
C VAL A 65 -6.74 -15.57 -2.45
N GLN A 66 -5.94 -15.40 -3.51
CA GLN A 66 -6.27 -15.80 -4.87
C GLN A 66 -5.01 -16.40 -5.48
N SER A 67 -5.03 -17.71 -5.71
CA SER A 67 -4.00 -18.39 -6.49
C SER A 67 -3.97 -17.82 -7.91
N THR A 68 -2.80 -17.91 -8.55
CA THR A 68 -2.57 -17.42 -9.91
C THR A 68 -3.66 -17.90 -10.86
N THR A 69 -4.40 -16.97 -11.44
CA THR A 69 -5.47 -17.26 -12.41
C THR A 69 -5.60 -16.16 -13.44
N SER A 70 -5.88 -16.51 -14.69
CA SER A 70 -6.31 -15.57 -15.72
C SER A 70 -7.83 -15.37 -15.77
N ASN A 71 -8.58 -16.24 -15.06
CA ASN A 71 -10.04 -16.26 -15.04
C ASN A 71 -10.54 -16.37 -13.59
N PRO A 72 -10.59 -15.25 -12.83
CA PRO A 72 -11.17 -15.24 -11.50
C PRO A 72 -12.63 -15.72 -11.53
N SER A 73 -13.00 -16.62 -10.62
CA SER A 73 -14.35 -17.20 -10.60
C SER A 73 -15.44 -16.24 -10.10
N PHE A 74 -15.05 -15.14 -9.45
CA PHE A 74 -15.95 -14.16 -8.85
C PHE A 74 -15.56 -12.75 -9.25
N ASN A 75 -16.56 -11.93 -9.57
CA ASN A 75 -16.41 -10.53 -9.92
C ASN A 75 -17.72 -9.75 -9.63
N PRO A 76 -17.76 -8.77 -8.71
CA PRO A 76 -16.65 -8.39 -7.83
C PRO A 76 -16.24 -9.52 -6.89
N CYS A 77 -14.95 -9.63 -6.62
CA CYS A 77 -14.45 -10.49 -5.57
C CYS A 77 -14.33 -9.70 -4.26
N THR A 78 -15.21 -9.96 -3.30
CA THR A 78 -15.25 -9.19 -2.04
C THR A 78 -14.95 -10.08 -0.82
N PHE A 79 -14.06 -9.60 0.04
CA PHE A 79 -13.78 -10.16 1.36
C PHE A 79 -14.36 -9.26 2.45
N THR A 80 -14.94 -9.86 3.49
CA THR A 80 -15.50 -9.12 4.63
C THR A 80 -14.62 -9.29 5.87
N ILE A 81 -14.08 -8.18 6.37
CA ILE A 81 -13.16 -8.15 7.52
C ILE A 81 -13.86 -7.44 8.68
N CYS A 82 -14.12 -8.17 9.76
CA CYS A 82 -14.74 -7.63 10.97
C CYS A 82 -13.73 -7.55 12.10
N LYS A 83 -13.92 -6.59 13.02
CA LYS A 83 -13.10 -6.48 14.22
C LYS A 83 -13.15 -7.79 15.02
N CYS A 84 -12.00 -8.30 15.46
CA CYS A 84 -11.93 -9.47 16.32
C CYS A 84 -12.29 -9.17 17.78
N SER A 85 -12.26 -7.88 18.15
CA SER A 85 -12.74 -7.38 19.44
C SER A 85 -13.16 -5.91 19.33
N SER A 86 -13.92 -5.41 20.31
CA SER A 86 -14.29 -3.99 20.36
C SER A 86 -13.08 -3.06 20.48
N ASN A 87 -11.96 -3.55 21.05
CA ASN A 87 -10.73 -2.79 21.27
C ASN A 87 -9.80 -2.75 20.04
N ILE A 88 -10.28 -2.99 18.82
CA ILE A 88 -9.49 -2.82 17.60
C ILE A 88 -9.70 -1.42 17.02
N CYS A 89 -8.61 -0.71 16.77
CA CYS A 89 -8.63 0.65 16.19
C CYS A 89 -7.98 0.73 14.81
N ARG A 90 -7.07 -0.19 14.45
CA ARG A 90 -6.35 -0.14 13.17
C ARG A 90 -6.35 -1.52 12.51
N ILE A 91 -6.56 -1.57 11.21
CA ILE A 91 -6.49 -2.80 10.39
C ILE A 91 -5.44 -2.59 9.31
N ARG A 92 -4.39 -3.41 9.34
CA ARG A 92 -3.31 -3.42 8.36
C ARG A 92 -3.48 -4.58 7.40
N LEU A 93 -3.30 -4.31 6.11
CA LEU A 93 -3.24 -5.28 5.04
C LEU A 93 -1.81 -5.26 4.48
N ASP A 94 -1.07 -6.34 4.72
CA ASP A 94 0.26 -6.56 4.16
C ASP A 94 0.16 -7.37 2.88
N PHE A 95 0.67 -6.83 1.77
CA PHE A 95 0.66 -7.47 0.47
C PHE A 95 1.84 -8.42 0.33
N VAL A 96 1.73 -9.62 0.93
CA VAL A 96 2.76 -10.67 0.82
C VAL A 96 3.00 -11.03 -0.64
N ASN A 97 1.92 -11.12 -1.41
CA ASN A 97 1.96 -11.09 -2.87
C ASN A 97 0.77 -10.27 -3.37
N PHE A 98 0.96 -9.42 -4.37
CA PHE A 98 -0.11 -8.67 -5.01
C PHE A 98 0.30 -8.30 -6.43
N SER A 99 -0.36 -8.93 -7.40
CA SER A 99 -0.24 -8.61 -8.81
C SER A 99 -1.58 -8.83 -9.50
N ILE A 100 -2.17 -7.74 -9.99
CA ILE A 100 -3.36 -7.73 -10.85
C ILE A 100 -3.05 -6.92 -12.12
N ALA A 101 -3.99 -6.77 -13.04
CA ALA A 101 -3.76 -5.93 -14.22
C ALA A 101 -3.35 -4.51 -13.78
N GLY A 102 -2.33 -3.95 -14.45
CA GLY A 102 -1.83 -2.61 -14.18
C GLY A 102 -2.77 -1.51 -14.70
N PRO A 103 -2.44 -0.25 -14.41
CA PRO A 103 -3.16 0.89 -14.97
C PRO A 103 -2.96 0.98 -16.48
N SER A 104 -3.74 1.84 -17.15
CA SER A 104 -3.42 2.20 -18.54
C SER A 104 -2.07 2.91 -18.55
N VAL A 105 -1.13 2.39 -19.34
CA VAL A 105 0.23 2.96 -19.43
C VAL A 105 0.26 4.06 -20.47
N GLY A 106 0.91 5.18 -20.16
CA GLY A 106 1.49 6.01 -21.21
C GLY A 106 2.68 5.26 -21.80
N THR A 107 2.88 5.27 -23.12
CA THR A 107 4.12 4.74 -23.70
C THR A 107 4.99 5.89 -24.19
N ALA A 108 6.21 6.01 -23.66
CA ALA A 108 7.21 6.96 -24.13
C ALA A 108 7.73 6.63 -25.55
N SER A 109 7.43 5.43 -26.06
CA SER A 109 8.10 4.84 -27.22
C SER A 109 7.38 4.99 -28.56
N SER A 110 6.28 5.74 -28.64
CA SER A 110 5.62 6.01 -29.93
C SER A 110 5.48 7.50 -30.17
N ARG A 111 6.13 7.99 -31.23
CA ARG A 111 5.82 9.29 -31.87
C ARG A 111 4.41 9.31 -32.49
N VAL A 112 3.66 8.22 -32.35
CA VAL A 112 2.24 8.16 -32.68
C VAL A 112 1.46 8.56 -31.44
N VAL A 113 0.81 9.72 -31.53
CA VAL A 113 -0.19 10.20 -30.58
C VAL A 113 -1.32 9.17 -30.54
N ALA A 114 -1.21 8.20 -29.63
CA ALA A 114 -2.38 7.43 -29.24
C ALA A 114 -3.15 8.32 -28.28
N SER A 115 -4.31 8.80 -28.73
CA SER A 115 -5.28 9.51 -27.92
C SER A 115 -5.83 8.56 -26.85
N ILE A 116 -5.04 8.26 -25.82
CA ILE A 116 -5.51 7.60 -24.61
C ILE A 116 -6.15 8.72 -23.79
N GLY A 117 -7.39 9.08 -24.13
CA GLY A 117 -8.06 10.27 -23.59
C GLY A 117 -8.15 10.29 -22.07
N GLY A 118 -7.16 10.91 -21.42
CA GLY A 118 -7.10 11.16 -19.97
C GLY A 118 -7.25 9.92 -19.08
N SER A 119 -6.75 8.75 -19.51
CA SER A 119 -6.86 7.50 -18.71
C SER A 119 -5.53 6.82 -18.43
N ILE A 120 -4.40 7.49 -18.73
CA ILE A 120 -3.08 7.05 -18.25
C ILE A 120 -3.13 7.03 -16.73
N GLY A 121 -2.52 6.04 -16.08
CA GLY A 121 -2.53 5.90 -14.62
C GLY A 121 -3.85 5.35 -14.03
N ASP A 122 -4.95 5.33 -14.80
CA ASP A 122 -6.21 4.78 -14.34
C ASP A 122 -6.25 3.24 -14.33
N CYS A 123 -6.81 2.69 -13.26
CA CYS A 123 -7.07 1.26 -13.08
C CYS A 123 -8.35 0.83 -13.83
N THR A 124 -8.30 0.84 -15.16
CA THR A 124 -9.47 0.55 -16.02
C THR A 124 -9.80 -0.93 -16.16
N THR A 125 -8.81 -1.81 -15.96
CA THR A 125 -8.97 -3.26 -16.14
C THR A 125 -9.29 -3.96 -14.84
N ASP A 126 -8.39 -3.87 -13.86
CA ASP A 126 -8.62 -4.44 -12.53
C ASP A 126 -8.51 -3.33 -11.49
N THR A 127 -9.31 -3.42 -10.43
CA THR A 127 -9.24 -2.50 -9.29
C THR A 127 -9.16 -3.29 -8.00
N PHE A 128 -8.57 -2.67 -6.98
CA PHE A 128 -8.65 -3.09 -5.60
C PHE A 128 -8.89 -1.88 -4.72
N SER A 129 -9.83 -1.99 -3.79
CA SER A 129 -10.03 -1.00 -2.74
C SER A 129 -10.57 -1.63 -1.46
N VAL A 130 -10.40 -0.94 -0.34
CA VAL A 130 -10.89 -1.36 0.96
C VAL A 130 -11.74 -0.27 1.58
N THR A 131 -12.98 -0.61 1.90
CA THR A 131 -13.89 0.31 2.57
C THR A 131 -13.59 0.37 4.06
N ALA A 132 -13.65 1.58 4.64
CA ALA A 132 -13.59 1.80 6.08
C ALA A 132 -14.84 2.56 6.53
N PRO A 133 -15.93 1.87 6.92
CA PRO A 133 -17.21 2.54 7.18
C PRO A 133 -17.10 3.62 8.27
N LYS A 134 -17.65 4.82 8.03
CA LYS A 134 -17.53 6.04 8.87
C LYS A 134 -16.15 6.70 8.87
N ASN A 135 -15.16 6.13 8.19
CA ASN A 135 -13.81 6.66 8.02
C ASN A 135 -13.50 6.79 6.51
N MET A 136 -12.30 7.26 6.18
CA MET A 136 -11.81 7.27 4.80
C MET A 136 -11.35 5.84 4.42
N GLY A 137 -11.89 5.32 3.31
CA GLY A 137 -11.43 4.06 2.73
C GLY A 137 -10.06 4.18 2.07
N SER A 138 -9.55 3.09 1.51
CA SER A 138 -8.34 3.16 0.70
C SER A 138 -8.62 3.86 -0.64
N PRO A 139 -7.60 4.44 -1.29
CA PRO A 139 -7.68 4.74 -2.72
C PRO A 139 -7.89 3.45 -3.52
N ILE A 140 -8.28 3.61 -4.79
CA ILE A 140 -8.29 2.51 -5.75
C ILE A 140 -6.85 2.26 -6.19
N ILE A 141 -6.42 1.00 -6.13
CA ILE A 141 -5.10 0.57 -6.62
C ILE A 141 -5.19 -0.58 -7.60
N CYS A 142 -4.18 -0.72 -8.44
CA CYS A 142 -4.02 -1.84 -9.36
C CYS A 142 -2.53 -2.15 -9.62
N GLY A 143 -2.26 -3.14 -10.48
CA GLY A 143 -0.92 -3.55 -10.84
C GLY A 143 -0.12 -4.24 -9.73
N PHE A 144 1.16 -3.89 -9.60
CA PHE A 144 2.11 -4.56 -8.71
C PHE A 144 2.22 -3.85 -7.36
N ASN A 145 1.92 -4.55 -6.27
CA ASN A 145 2.01 -3.99 -4.91
C ASN A 145 2.65 -4.95 -3.89
N THR A 146 3.27 -6.04 -4.34
CA THR A 146 3.98 -6.99 -3.47
C THR A 146 5.01 -6.28 -2.59
N GLY A 147 5.01 -6.62 -1.30
CA GLY A 147 5.89 -6.04 -0.28
C GLY A 147 5.41 -4.70 0.28
N GLN A 148 4.35 -4.11 -0.27
CA GLN A 148 3.73 -2.91 0.30
C GLN A 148 2.61 -3.27 1.28
N HIS A 149 2.03 -2.26 1.93
CA HIS A 149 0.90 -2.41 2.83
C HIS A 149 -0.03 -1.21 2.78
N MET A 150 -1.22 -1.38 3.35
CA MET A 150 -2.14 -0.29 3.69
C MET A 150 -2.71 -0.48 5.10
N ILE A 151 -3.07 0.60 5.77
CA ILE A 151 -3.63 0.61 7.12
C ILE A 151 -4.86 1.52 7.14
N LEU A 152 -5.94 1.02 7.71
CA LEU A 152 -7.23 1.69 7.75
C LEU A 152 -7.73 1.78 9.18
N ASP A 153 -8.44 2.86 9.48
CA ASP A 153 -9.12 3.04 10.75
C ASP A 153 -10.26 2.04 10.89
N ALA A 154 -10.20 1.21 11.93
CA ALA A 154 -11.19 0.18 12.18
C ALA A 154 -12.57 0.82 12.45
N SER A 155 -13.61 0.09 12.09
CA SER A 155 -15.00 0.51 12.29
C SER A 155 -15.80 -0.61 12.95
N ASP A 156 -16.87 -0.25 13.66
CA ASP A 156 -17.80 -1.25 14.21
C ASP A 156 -18.53 -2.02 13.11
N LYS A 157 -18.64 -1.45 11.90
CA LYS A 157 -19.08 -2.17 10.71
C LYS A 157 -17.87 -2.84 10.05
N CYS A 158 -18.09 -4.03 9.50
CA CYS A 158 -17.04 -4.76 8.80
C CYS A 158 -16.55 -3.99 7.58
N HIS A 159 -15.23 -3.99 7.38
CA HIS A 159 -14.55 -3.50 6.20
C HIS A 159 -14.76 -4.48 5.05
N LYS A 160 -14.80 -3.97 3.83
CA LYS A 160 -14.87 -4.77 2.60
C LYS A 160 -13.64 -4.51 1.77
N ALA A 161 -12.82 -5.54 1.56
CA ALA A 161 -11.73 -5.52 0.59
C ALA A 161 -12.27 -6.10 -0.72
N ALA A 162 -12.41 -5.26 -1.73
CA ALA A 162 -13.09 -5.58 -2.97
C ALA A 162 -12.13 -5.47 -4.15
N PHE A 163 -12.18 -6.50 -5.01
CA PHE A 163 -11.53 -6.52 -6.30
C PHE A 163 -12.59 -6.53 -7.39
N ASP A 164 -12.43 -5.69 -8.40
CA ASP A 164 -13.15 -5.83 -9.66
C ASP A 164 -12.16 -6.28 -10.73
N PHE A 165 -12.54 -7.29 -11.52
CA PHE A 165 -11.68 -7.87 -12.54
C PHE A 165 -12.25 -7.65 -13.94
N GLY A 166 -11.41 -7.12 -14.83
CA GLY A 166 -11.72 -6.97 -16.24
C GLY A 166 -11.52 -8.26 -17.01
N ARG A 167 -11.97 -8.29 -18.27
CA ARG A 167 -11.66 -9.40 -19.19
C ARG A 167 -10.30 -9.15 -19.84
N SER A 168 -9.21 -9.61 -19.21
CA SER A 168 -7.85 -9.30 -19.71
C SER A 168 -6.93 -10.51 -19.97
N GLY A 169 -7.30 -11.73 -19.59
CA GLY A 169 -6.42 -12.91 -19.76
C GLY A 169 -5.08 -12.85 -19.01
N ILE A 170 -4.81 -11.76 -18.26
CA ILE A 170 -3.61 -11.58 -17.46
C ILE A 170 -3.72 -12.42 -16.19
N ASN A 171 -2.58 -13.01 -15.78
CA ASN A 171 -2.48 -13.73 -14.52
C ASN A 171 -2.59 -12.77 -13.34
N ARG A 172 -3.53 -13.06 -12.45
CA ARG A 172 -3.78 -12.34 -11.20
C ARG A 172 -3.45 -13.23 -10.03
N GLN A 173 -2.79 -12.69 -9.03
CA GLN A 173 -2.51 -13.38 -7.79
C GLN A 173 -2.42 -12.40 -6.64
N PHE A 174 -2.96 -12.79 -5.49
CA PHE A 174 -2.70 -12.07 -4.26
C PHE A 174 -2.71 -13.02 -3.06
N ASP A 175 -1.87 -12.66 -2.09
CA ASP A 175 -1.83 -13.20 -0.74
C ASP A 175 -1.68 -12.01 0.21
N ILE A 176 -2.77 -11.64 0.88
CA ILE A 176 -2.85 -10.42 1.68
C ILE A 176 -3.08 -10.80 3.13
N LYS A 177 -2.11 -10.49 3.99
CA LYS A 177 -2.23 -10.73 5.43
C LYS A 177 -2.94 -9.55 6.10
N VAL A 178 -4.05 -9.84 6.76
CA VAL A 178 -4.81 -8.88 7.55
C VAL A 178 -4.41 -9.00 9.02
N THR A 179 -3.87 -7.91 9.57
CA THR A 179 -3.50 -7.77 10.97
C THR A 179 -4.33 -6.67 11.63
N GLN A 180 -4.92 -6.95 12.78
CA GLN A 180 -5.73 -6.03 13.55
C GLN A 180 -4.95 -5.59 14.80
N TYR A 181 -4.88 -4.29 15.04
CA TYR A 181 -4.17 -3.69 16.16
C TYR A 181 -5.15 -3.13 17.19
N ALA A 182 -4.82 -3.37 18.45
CA ALA A 182 -5.58 -2.84 19.55
C ALA A 182 -5.47 -1.31 19.60
N CYS A 183 -6.47 -0.64 20.18
CA CYS A 183 -6.38 0.79 20.44
C CYS A 183 -5.18 1.09 21.35
N GLY A 184 -4.33 2.04 20.94
CA GLY A 184 -3.07 2.37 21.62
C GLY A 184 -1.86 1.51 21.22
N ASP A 185 -2.03 0.49 20.37
CA ASP A 185 -0.88 -0.24 19.82
C ASP A 185 -0.18 0.60 18.75
N GLU A 186 1.02 1.07 19.08
CA GLU A 186 1.84 1.94 18.22
C GLU A 186 2.23 1.29 16.89
N ASN A 187 2.20 -0.05 16.78
CA ASN A 187 2.50 -0.75 15.53
C ASN A 187 1.39 -0.57 14.47
N GLY A 188 0.18 -0.18 14.89
CA GLY A 188 -0.91 0.19 13.99
C GLY A 188 -0.74 1.55 13.34
N GLY A 189 0.23 2.35 13.79
CA GLY A 189 0.41 3.73 13.38
C GLY A 189 -0.73 4.65 13.83
N PRO A 190 -0.56 5.97 13.69
CA PRO A 190 -1.60 6.93 14.05
C PRO A 190 -2.77 6.89 13.06
N ASP A 191 -3.91 7.41 13.49
CA ASP A 191 -5.12 7.54 12.68
C ASP A 191 -4.87 8.40 11.42
N GLY A 192 -5.55 8.06 10.33
CA GLY A 192 -5.45 8.74 9.03
C GLY A 192 -4.22 8.42 8.19
N CYS A 193 -3.24 7.64 8.69
CA CYS A 193 -2.10 7.20 7.88
C CYS A 193 -2.42 5.89 7.15
N LEU A 194 -2.39 5.92 5.82
CA LEU A 194 -2.61 4.74 4.98
C LEU A 194 -1.36 3.85 4.95
N GLN A 195 -0.17 4.44 4.89
CA GLN A 195 1.08 3.71 5.06
C GLN A 195 1.76 4.17 6.36
N TYR A 196 2.34 3.23 7.07
CA TYR A 196 3.11 3.50 8.29
C TYR A 196 4.39 2.70 8.30
N PHE A 197 5.51 3.40 8.40
CA PHE A 197 6.85 2.85 8.43
C PHE A 197 7.50 3.11 9.78
N THR A 198 8.33 2.17 10.23
CA THR A 198 9.06 2.21 11.49
C THR A 198 10.54 1.93 11.25
N GLY A 199 11.37 2.24 12.24
CA GLY A 199 12.82 2.07 12.16
C GLY A 199 13.55 3.32 11.69
N ASN A 200 14.87 3.32 11.88
CA ASN A 200 15.73 4.46 11.57
C ASN A 200 15.94 4.66 10.06
N THR A 201 15.81 3.60 9.27
CA THR A 201 16.00 3.62 7.82
C THR A 201 15.09 2.60 7.16
N GLY A 202 14.70 2.85 5.92
CA GLY A 202 13.95 1.88 5.12
C GLY A 202 13.62 2.43 3.74
N THR A 203 12.74 1.74 3.03
CA THR A 203 12.23 2.18 1.73
C THR A 203 10.71 2.28 1.74
N PHE A 204 10.18 3.18 0.93
CA PHE A 204 8.75 3.32 0.68
C PHE A 204 8.52 3.71 -0.77
N ALA A 205 7.35 3.37 -1.29
CA ALA A 205 7.01 3.59 -2.70
C ALA A 205 5.53 3.91 -2.84
N SER A 206 5.19 4.57 -3.95
CA SER A 206 3.80 4.67 -4.39
C SER A 206 3.27 3.29 -4.75
N PHE A 207 1.96 3.08 -4.62
CA PHE A 207 1.31 1.90 -5.18
C PHE A 207 1.58 1.79 -6.69
N ASN A 208 1.58 0.56 -7.21
CA ASN A 208 1.98 0.18 -8.57
C ASN A 208 3.47 0.39 -8.93
N PHE A 209 4.31 0.94 -8.05
CA PHE A 209 5.74 1.06 -8.35
C PHE A 209 6.44 -0.31 -8.33
N PRO A 210 7.28 -0.66 -9.33
CA PRO A 210 7.99 -1.94 -9.39
C PRO A 210 9.18 -1.99 -8.42
N THR A 211 8.92 -2.17 -7.13
CA THR A 211 9.93 -2.16 -6.05
C THR A 211 10.97 -3.29 -6.12
N SER A 212 10.72 -4.32 -6.94
CA SER A 212 11.64 -5.44 -7.18
C SER A 212 12.57 -5.23 -8.38
N SER A 213 12.38 -4.15 -9.15
CA SER A 213 13.22 -3.82 -10.31
C SER A 213 14.43 -2.96 -9.90
N SER A 214 15.55 -3.15 -10.59
CA SER A 214 16.75 -2.29 -10.47
C SER A 214 16.77 -1.14 -11.48
N THR A 215 15.85 -1.15 -12.45
CA THR A 215 15.70 -0.10 -13.48
C THR A 215 14.24 0.29 -13.63
N VAL A 216 13.96 1.56 -13.95
CA VAL A 216 12.60 2.04 -14.21
C VAL A 216 12.30 1.94 -15.71
N ALA A 217 11.39 1.05 -16.09
CA ALA A 217 10.99 0.87 -17.49
C ALA A 217 10.11 2.04 -17.97
N SER A 218 10.09 2.28 -19.28
CA SER A 218 9.27 3.34 -19.90
C SER A 218 7.76 3.15 -19.79
N THR A 219 7.31 2.01 -19.27
CA THR A 219 5.90 1.67 -19.03
C THR A 219 5.51 1.79 -17.56
N VAL A 220 6.44 2.21 -16.70
CA VAL A 220 6.12 2.52 -15.30
C VAL A 220 5.27 3.78 -15.29
N THR A 221 4.16 3.74 -14.57
CA THR A 221 3.21 4.84 -14.48
C THR A 221 2.61 4.82 -13.08
N HIS A 222 2.56 5.95 -12.39
CA HIS A 222 1.84 6.04 -11.13
C HIS A 222 0.34 5.92 -11.35
N LEU A 223 -0.37 5.64 -10.26
CA LEU A 223 -1.82 5.59 -10.30
C LEU A 223 -2.38 7.01 -10.23
N SER A 224 -3.43 7.26 -11.00
CA SER A 224 -4.18 8.52 -10.95
C SER A 224 -5.13 8.55 -9.76
N ASN A 225 -5.62 9.75 -9.42
CA ASN A 225 -6.62 10.00 -8.39
C ASN A 225 -6.25 9.44 -7.00
N GLN A 226 -4.96 9.44 -6.66
CA GLN A 226 -4.49 9.01 -5.35
C GLN A 226 -4.54 10.19 -4.39
N CYS A 227 -4.93 9.94 -3.14
CA CYS A 227 -4.81 10.91 -2.05
C CYS A 227 -4.68 10.14 -0.75
N TYR A 228 -3.46 10.04 -0.23
CA TYR A 228 -3.23 9.33 1.02
C TYR A 228 -2.02 9.87 1.80
N THR A 229 -2.04 9.64 3.11
CA THR A 229 -0.95 10.01 4.00
C THR A 229 -0.06 8.81 4.29
N ILE A 230 1.24 9.01 4.16
CA ILE A 230 2.32 8.11 4.52
C ILE A 230 2.97 8.65 5.80
N CYS A 231 3.17 7.79 6.78
CA CYS A 231 3.66 8.19 8.08
C CYS A 231 4.89 7.38 8.49
N PHE A 232 5.82 8.05 9.18
CA PHE A 232 7.05 7.43 9.67
C PHE A 232 7.12 7.65 11.17
N ARG A 233 7.31 6.58 11.93
CA ARG A 233 7.48 6.69 13.38
C ARG A 233 8.70 7.53 13.69
N GLN A 234 8.54 8.52 14.57
CA GLN A 234 9.68 9.26 15.10
C GLN A 234 10.37 8.40 16.17
N GLU A 235 11.48 7.76 15.80
CA GLU A 235 12.27 6.96 16.74
C GLU A 235 12.94 7.85 17.79
N GLN A 236 13.30 7.25 18.94
CA GLN A 236 13.94 7.97 20.04
C GLN A 236 15.22 8.70 19.57
N GLY A 237 15.34 9.98 19.91
CA GLY A 237 16.50 10.81 19.57
C GLY A 237 16.53 11.28 18.12
N LYS A 238 15.48 11.06 17.32
CA LYS A 238 15.41 11.49 15.92
C LYS A 238 14.54 12.73 15.74
N CYS A 239 15.08 13.76 15.08
CA CYS A 239 14.42 15.07 14.92
C CYS A 239 14.13 15.46 13.46
N ALA A 240 14.74 14.78 12.49
CA ALA A 240 14.46 15.02 11.07
C ALA A 240 14.44 13.70 10.29
N ILE A 241 13.95 13.77 9.05
CA ILE A 241 13.90 12.66 8.11
C ILE A 241 14.48 13.13 6.78
N CYS A 242 15.31 12.29 6.15
CA CYS A 242 15.86 12.54 4.83
C CYS A 242 15.38 11.48 3.85
N TYR A 243 15.14 11.88 2.61
CA TYR A 243 14.74 10.99 1.53
C TYR A 243 15.76 11.00 0.39
N SER A 244 15.93 9.85 -0.27
CA SER A 244 16.75 9.73 -1.48
C SER A 244 16.17 8.67 -2.41
N THR A 245 16.41 8.77 -3.71
CA THR A 245 15.94 7.77 -4.67
C THR A 245 16.62 6.42 -4.46
N VAL A 246 15.86 5.33 -4.53
CA VAL A 246 16.41 3.96 -4.53
C VAL A 246 17.14 3.65 -5.83
N ILE A 247 16.55 4.03 -6.97
CA ILE A 247 17.15 3.88 -8.29
C ILE A 247 17.63 5.26 -8.72
N MET A 248 18.95 5.39 -8.87
CA MET A 248 19.56 6.59 -9.41
C MET A 248 19.38 6.59 -10.93
N GLY A 249 18.66 7.57 -11.46
CA GLY A 249 18.62 7.79 -12.90
C GLY A 249 19.94 8.37 -13.41
N THR A 250 20.21 8.24 -14.70
CA THR A 250 21.28 8.99 -15.37
C THR A 250 20.70 10.05 -16.29
N ALA A 251 21.56 10.88 -16.89
CA ALA A 251 21.15 11.87 -17.88
C ALA A 251 20.64 11.25 -19.21
N ALA A 252 20.64 9.91 -19.34
CA ALA A 252 20.14 9.23 -20.53
C ALA A 252 18.60 9.11 -20.51
N ALA A 253 17.96 9.33 -21.66
CA ALA A 253 16.50 9.39 -21.81
C ALA A 253 15.73 8.11 -21.38
N ILE A 254 16.41 6.96 -21.28
CA ILE A 254 15.83 5.66 -20.91
C ILE A 254 16.17 5.21 -19.49
N ASP A 255 17.06 5.93 -18.79
CA ASP A 255 17.58 5.53 -17.49
C ASP A 255 16.97 6.41 -16.40
N GLN A 256 15.69 6.18 -16.15
CA GLN A 256 14.89 6.98 -15.25
C GLN A 256 15.20 6.60 -13.79
N GLY A 257 15.35 7.62 -12.94
CA GLY A 257 15.44 7.42 -11.49
C GLY A 257 14.09 7.02 -10.90
N SER A 258 14.06 6.55 -9.65
CA SER A 258 12.83 6.14 -8.99
C SER A 258 12.01 7.30 -8.39
N PHE A 259 11.95 8.44 -9.09
CA PHE A 259 11.12 9.58 -8.70
C PHE A 259 10.73 10.42 -9.93
N GLY A 260 9.43 10.55 -10.17
CA GLY A 260 8.85 11.43 -11.18
C GLY A 260 7.33 11.48 -11.02
N LEU A 261 6.82 12.66 -10.67
CA LEU A 261 5.40 12.88 -10.35
C LEU A 261 4.68 13.77 -11.35
N SER A 262 5.36 14.78 -11.89
CA SER A 262 4.79 15.63 -12.94
C SER A 262 5.92 16.27 -13.76
N LYS A 263 5.57 16.93 -14.88
CA LYS A 263 6.50 17.77 -15.66
C LYS A 263 7.01 18.92 -14.78
N SER A 264 8.33 18.96 -14.57
CA SER A 264 9.03 20.21 -14.26
C SER A 264 9.77 20.69 -15.50
N SER A 265 9.79 22.00 -15.76
CA SER A 265 10.63 22.54 -16.83
C SER A 265 12.08 22.12 -16.59
N LEU A 266 12.75 21.65 -17.65
CA LEU A 266 14.04 20.93 -17.76
C LEU A 266 15.26 21.41 -16.94
N ASN A 267 15.12 22.41 -16.07
CA ASN A 267 16.24 23.03 -15.37
C ASN A 267 15.99 23.28 -13.87
N SER A 268 14.94 22.71 -13.30
CA SER A 268 14.73 22.73 -11.85
C SER A 268 15.05 21.36 -11.29
N ALA A 269 16.19 21.22 -10.60
CA ALA A 269 16.34 20.15 -9.62
C ALA A 269 15.04 20.05 -8.80
N ALA A 270 14.57 18.85 -8.46
CA ALA A 270 13.34 18.65 -7.69
C ALA A 270 13.31 19.61 -6.48
N LYS A 271 12.61 20.74 -6.64
CA LYS A 271 12.44 21.74 -5.60
C LYS A 271 11.01 21.57 -5.12
N GLY A 272 10.83 21.48 -3.80
CA GLY A 272 9.51 21.56 -3.20
C GLY A 272 8.81 22.81 -3.73
N ARG A 273 7.66 22.61 -4.38
CA ARG A 273 6.78 23.69 -4.83
C ARG A 273 5.58 23.67 -3.92
N GLN A 274 5.26 24.82 -3.33
CA GLN A 274 3.98 25.02 -2.66
C GLN A 274 2.96 25.39 -3.75
N ASP A 275 2.15 24.43 -4.18
CA ASP A 275 0.99 24.72 -5.01
C ASP A 275 -0.17 25.20 -4.12
N THR A 276 -0.84 26.27 -4.54
CA THR A 276 -1.98 26.85 -3.84
C THR A 276 -3.32 26.26 -4.30
N GLY A 277 -3.34 25.42 -5.34
CA GLY A 277 -4.55 24.82 -5.92
C GLY A 277 -4.86 23.39 -5.49
N CYS A 278 -3.86 22.59 -5.10
CA CYS A 278 -3.99 21.12 -5.02
C CYS A 278 -4.46 20.51 -6.36
N ASP A 279 -4.15 21.14 -7.49
CA ASP A 279 -4.64 20.75 -8.83
C ASP A 279 -3.55 20.02 -9.64
N THR A 280 -2.55 19.44 -8.96
CA THR A 280 -1.38 18.79 -9.57
C THR A 280 -0.93 17.58 -8.76
N ASP A 281 -0.10 16.71 -9.36
CA ASP A 281 0.60 15.63 -8.66
C ASP A 281 1.70 16.16 -7.73
N TYR A 282 1.67 15.74 -6.46
CA TYR A 282 2.68 16.16 -5.49
C TYR A 282 2.94 15.15 -4.38
N LEU A 283 4.14 15.26 -3.83
CA LEU A 283 4.55 14.69 -2.56
C LEU A 283 4.85 15.83 -1.59
N GLN A 284 3.99 16.02 -0.59
CA GLN A 284 4.09 17.12 0.36
C GLN A 284 4.50 16.60 1.73
N GLU A 285 5.63 17.11 2.24
CA GLU A 285 6.02 16.92 3.64
C GLU A 285 5.24 17.91 4.51
N HIS A 286 4.58 17.41 5.56
CA HIS A 286 3.93 18.26 6.54
C HIS A 286 4.80 18.31 7.80
N ASP A 287 5.68 19.30 7.87
CA ASP A 287 6.43 19.58 9.09
C ASP A 287 5.52 20.35 10.06
N PHE A 288 5.12 19.69 11.16
CA PHE A 288 4.57 20.44 12.28
C PHE A 288 5.75 21.13 12.93
N GLY A 289 6.05 22.35 12.49
CA GLY A 289 7.14 23.17 13.00
C GLY A 289 7.25 23.06 14.52
N CYS A 290 8.50 23.02 14.99
CA CYS A 290 8.89 22.83 16.39
C CYS A 290 8.52 24.04 17.28
N SER A 291 7.27 24.50 17.23
CA SER A 291 6.73 25.58 18.04
C SER A 291 5.79 25.02 19.11
N HIS A 292 6.27 25.06 20.35
CA HIS A 292 5.54 24.85 21.60
C HIS A 292 4.99 23.44 21.90
N LEU A 293 5.84 22.66 22.58
CA LEU A 293 5.47 21.43 23.25
C LEU A 293 4.66 21.74 24.52
N VAL A 294 3.40 21.29 24.55
CA VAL A 294 2.75 20.83 25.78
C VAL A 294 2.21 19.43 25.46
N SER A 295 2.77 18.43 26.15
CA SER A 295 2.52 16.97 26.05
C SER A 295 3.48 16.17 25.17
N ALA A 296 4.14 15.19 25.81
CA ALA A 296 5.22 14.32 25.36
C ALA A 296 4.80 13.23 24.36
N GLN A 297 3.95 13.55 23.38
CA GLN A 297 3.57 12.59 22.34
C GLN A 297 4.43 12.80 21.10
N GLN A 298 5.37 11.88 20.85
CA GLN A 298 6.12 11.83 19.59
C GLN A 298 5.13 11.85 18.42
N ARG A 299 5.27 12.83 17.52
CA ARG A 299 4.41 12.93 16.33
C ARG A 299 5.16 12.32 15.16
N PRO A 300 4.56 11.36 14.44
CA PRO A 300 5.23 10.77 13.29
C PRO A 300 5.42 11.81 12.18
N PHE A 301 6.51 11.70 11.43
CA PHE A 301 6.69 12.46 10.20
C PHE A 301 5.61 12.05 9.21
N ARG A 302 5.04 13.01 8.48
CA ARG A 302 3.94 12.77 7.55
C ARG A 302 4.26 13.30 6.16
N VAL A 303 3.96 12.48 5.17
CA VAL A 303 4.06 12.79 3.76
C VAL A 303 2.69 12.54 3.13
N ILE A 304 2.14 13.54 2.46
CA ILE A 304 0.90 13.40 1.70
C ILE A 304 1.28 13.16 0.25
N PHE A 305 0.76 12.09 -0.34
CA PHE A 305 0.86 11.84 -1.76
C PHE A 305 -0.50 12.09 -2.40
N LYS A 306 -0.50 12.93 -3.43
CA LYS A 306 -1.68 13.21 -4.23
C LYS A 306 -1.33 13.08 -5.72
N THR A 307 -2.22 12.45 -6.47
CA THR A 307 -2.26 12.52 -7.93
C THR A 307 -3.62 12.96 -8.42
N ASP A 308 -3.66 13.67 -9.53
CA ASP A 308 -4.90 14.07 -10.19
C ASP A 308 -5.33 13.03 -11.24
N GLY A 309 -6.29 13.40 -12.08
CA GLY A 309 -6.85 12.52 -13.11
C GLY A 309 -6.49 12.95 -14.54
N ASP A 310 -5.73 14.02 -14.70
CA ASP A 310 -5.44 14.66 -15.98
C ASP A 310 -3.99 14.45 -16.40
N GLU A 311 -3.57 13.19 -16.40
CA GLU A 311 -2.35 12.68 -17.02
C GLU A 311 -2.43 12.88 -18.55
N ASP A 312 -2.27 14.13 -18.99
CA ASP A 312 -2.67 14.56 -20.32
C ASP A 312 -1.55 14.32 -21.35
N ALA A 313 -1.87 13.52 -22.36
CA ALA A 313 -1.08 13.36 -23.59
C ALA A 313 -1.66 14.16 -24.78
N ILE A 314 -2.75 14.92 -24.58
CA ILE A 314 -3.51 15.58 -25.64
C ILE A 314 -2.85 16.91 -26.03
N GLY A 315 -2.52 17.05 -27.32
CA GLY A 315 -2.27 18.35 -27.95
C GLY A 315 -0.85 18.69 -28.39
N ILE A 316 0.04 17.71 -28.59
CA ILE A 316 1.46 18.02 -28.77
C ILE A 316 2.12 17.21 -29.89
N SER A 317 2.58 17.93 -30.90
CA SER A 317 3.17 17.48 -32.16
C SER A 317 4.62 16.95 -32.03
N SER A 318 5.08 16.67 -30.81
CA SER A 318 6.48 16.31 -30.54
C SER A 318 6.62 15.37 -29.34
N ALA A 319 7.48 14.35 -29.48
CA ALA A 319 7.86 13.42 -28.41
C ALA A 319 8.46 14.11 -27.17
N THR A 320 8.92 15.37 -27.29
CA THR A 320 9.46 16.16 -26.17
C THR A 320 8.40 16.75 -25.24
N ALA A 321 7.12 16.59 -25.53
CA ALA A 321 6.06 17.16 -24.68
C ALA A 321 5.16 16.10 -24.02
N ASN A 322 5.37 14.81 -24.33
CA ASN A 322 4.85 13.71 -23.52
C ASN A 322 5.37 13.87 -22.09
N GLU A 323 4.53 13.70 -21.07
CA GLU A 323 4.91 13.74 -19.64
C GLU A 323 6.00 12.73 -19.33
N GLN A 324 6.02 11.61 -20.04
CA GLN A 324 7.08 10.61 -19.96
C GLN A 324 8.37 11.00 -20.73
N GLY A 325 8.32 12.02 -21.59
CA GLY A 325 9.38 12.39 -22.53
C GLY A 325 10.36 13.46 -22.03
N GLN A 326 10.21 13.95 -20.81
CA GLN A 326 11.10 14.95 -20.20
C GLN A 326 11.68 14.41 -18.89
N LEU A 327 12.99 14.60 -18.71
CA LEU A 327 13.72 14.11 -17.54
C LEU A 327 13.44 14.96 -16.30
N PRO A 328 13.24 14.37 -15.10
CA PRO A 328 12.97 12.95 -14.86
C PRO A 328 11.51 12.59 -15.27
N GLY A 329 11.34 11.47 -15.99
CA GLY A 329 10.09 11.03 -16.63
C GLY A 329 8.85 11.22 -15.77
N GLY A 330 7.99 12.14 -16.19
CA GLY A 330 7.12 12.91 -15.31
C GLY A 330 5.93 12.22 -14.68
N ILE A 331 5.72 10.90 -14.79
CA ILE A 331 4.53 10.24 -14.21
C ILE A 331 4.81 8.81 -13.72
N ILE A 332 6.03 8.52 -13.27
CA ILE A 332 6.46 7.16 -12.88
C ILE A 332 6.17 6.80 -11.41
N GLY A 333 5.85 7.80 -10.58
CA GLY A 333 5.67 7.65 -9.15
C GLY A 333 7.00 7.76 -8.40
N PHE A 334 7.10 7.09 -7.26
CA PHE A 334 8.31 7.14 -6.46
C PHE A 334 8.64 5.80 -5.77
N HIS A 335 9.93 5.57 -5.57
CA HIS A 335 10.48 4.58 -4.65
C HIS A 335 11.73 5.19 -4.01
N LEU A 336 11.62 5.50 -2.72
CA LEU A 336 12.58 6.31 -2.00
C LEU A 336 13.08 5.55 -0.77
N ASN A 337 14.36 5.75 -0.45
CA ASN A 337 14.90 5.48 0.87
C ASN A 337 14.46 6.59 1.82
N PHE A 338 14.20 6.26 3.07
CA PHE A 338 14.11 7.21 4.17
C PHE A 338 15.19 6.93 5.22
N ALA A 339 15.68 7.97 5.87
CA ALA A 339 16.62 7.88 6.98
C ALA A 339 16.33 8.96 8.04
N LEU A 340 16.08 8.53 9.28
CA LEU A 340 15.89 9.42 10.42
C LEU A 340 17.22 9.99 10.92
N GLN A 341 17.26 11.30 11.07
CA GLN A 341 18.42 12.06 11.52
C GLN A 341 18.33 12.35 13.00
N ASP A 342 19.48 12.29 13.67
CA ASP A 342 19.60 12.65 15.09
C ASP A 342 19.20 14.11 15.34
N CYS A 343 18.71 14.36 16.54
CA CYS A 343 18.80 15.66 17.17
C CYS A 343 20.30 15.92 17.53
#